data_AF-A0A654IDE7-F1
#
_entry.id   AF-A0A654IDE7-F1
#
_cell.length_a   1.000
_cell.length_b   1.000
_cell.length_c   1.000
_cell.angle_alpha   90.00
_cell.angle_beta   90.00
_cell.angle_gamma   90.00
#
_symmetry.space_group_name_H-M   'P 1'
#
loop_
_entity.id
_entity.type
_entity.pdbx_description
1 polymer ?
#
loop_
_entity_poly.entity_id
_entity_poly.type
_entity_poly.pdbx_seq_one_letter_code
_entity_poly.pdbx_strand_id
1 'polypeptide(L)'
;MSYRLRYAPSPTGFLHIGNTRTALMDYLFAKHYNGSFIVRIEDTDLARNVDGAIESQFENLNWLGIYADESIFNPGDQKYGKYIQSEKFDRYKQLALQLVEQNKAYRCFCTSEELEQDYEAQTSKGIIATKYSQKCLSLSQEQIQKT
;
A
#
# COMPACT_ATOMS: atom_id res chain seq x y z
N MET A 1 -5.94 -19.28 -17.98
CA MET A 1 -5.54 -18.33 -16.92
C MET A 1 -6.78 -17.51 -16.59
N SER A 2 -7.18 -17.38 -15.32
CA SER A 2 -8.35 -16.58 -14.94
C SER A 2 -7.91 -15.17 -14.54
N TYR A 3 -8.60 -14.13 -15.04
CA TYR A 3 -8.30 -12.74 -14.70
C TYR A 3 -8.66 -12.45 -13.23
N ARG A 4 -7.80 -11.71 -12.54
CA ARG A 4 -8.00 -11.32 -11.14
C ARG A 4 -7.66 -9.85 -10.99
N LEU A 5 -8.65 -9.04 -10.66
CA LEU A 5 -8.53 -7.60 -10.50
C LEU A 5 -8.83 -7.23 -9.05
N ARG A 6 -8.28 -6.10 -8.60
CA ARG A 6 -8.50 -5.64 -7.22
C ARG A 6 -8.83 -4.16 -7.14
N TYR A 7 -9.84 -3.85 -6.34
CA TYR A 7 -10.00 -2.54 -5.73
C TYR A 7 -9.28 -2.54 -4.38
N ALA A 8 -8.40 -1.55 -4.17
CA ALA A 8 -7.50 -1.51 -3.02
C ALA A 8 -7.60 -0.17 -2.25
N PRO A 9 -8.72 0.08 -1.54
CA PRO A 9 -8.91 1.33 -0.81
C PRO A 9 -8.05 1.40 0.44
N SER A 10 -7.45 2.57 0.67
CA SER A 10 -6.98 2.96 2.01
C SER A 10 -8.15 3.55 2.79
N PRO A 11 -8.39 3.14 4.05
CA PRO A 11 -9.50 3.64 4.85
C PRO A 11 -9.21 5.02 5.46
N THR A 12 -8.59 5.92 4.70
CA THR A 12 -8.27 7.30 5.12
C THR A 12 -9.42 8.28 4.86
N GLY A 13 -10.58 7.76 4.48
CA GLY A 13 -11.78 8.51 4.12
C GLY A 13 -12.85 7.59 3.52
N PHE A 14 -14.04 8.15 3.33
CA PHE A 14 -15.18 7.44 2.76
C PHE A 14 -15.06 7.23 1.24
N LEU A 15 -15.89 6.35 0.69
CA LEU A 15 -15.92 6.11 -0.76
C LEU A 15 -16.26 7.40 -1.51
N HIS A 16 -15.37 7.83 -2.40
CA HIS A 16 -15.59 8.98 -3.29
C HIS A 16 -15.65 8.56 -4.75
N ILE A 17 -16.16 9.44 -5.62
CA ILE A 17 -16.43 9.14 -7.04
C ILE A 17 -15.22 8.59 -7.81
N GLY A 18 -14.03 9.12 -7.54
CA GLY A 18 -12.78 8.62 -8.12
C GLY A 18 -12.51 7.14 -7.79
N ASN A 19 -12.71 6.76 -6.53
CA ASN A 19 -12.56 5.38 -6.08
C ASN A 19 -13.67 4.49 -6.65
N THR A 20 -14.91 4.96 -6.64
CA THR A 20 -16.05 4.26 -7.24
C THR A 20 -15.80 3.94 -8.71
N ARG A 21 -15.26 4.89 -9.48
CA ARG A 21 -14.92 4.68 -10.89
C ARG A 21 -13.91 3.56 -11.05
N THR A 22 -12.83 3.55 -10.25
CA THR A 22 -11.82 2.49 -10.31
C THR A 22 -12.41 1.13 -9.94
N ALA A 23 -13.16 1.04 -8.84
CA ALA A 23 -13.82 -0.19 -8.41
C ALA A 23 -14.78 -0.73 -9.49
N LEU A 24 -15.57 0.15 -10.11
CA LEU A 24 -16.48 -0.21 -11.20
C LEU A 24 -15.73 -0.76 -12.42
N MET A 25 -14.63 -0.12 -12.83
CA MET A 25 -13.85 -0.58 -13.98
C MET A 25 -13.22 -1.95 -13.73
N ASP A 26 -12.62 -2.15 -12.55
CA ASP A 26 -12.06 -3.45 -12.15
C ASP A 26 -13.14 -4.53 -12.08
N TYR A 27 -14.32 -4.21 -11.53
CA TYR A 27 -15.46 -5.11 -11.43
C TYR A 27 -15.99 -5.50 -12.81
N LEU A 28 -16.30 -4.52 -13.67
CA LEU A 28 -16.84 -4.78 -15.00
C LEU A 28 -15.86 -5.57 -15.86
N PHE A 29 -14.57 -5.27 -15.79
CA PHE A 29 -13.55 -6.04 -16.50
C PHE A 29 -13.51 -7.49 -15.99
N ALA A 30 -13.48 -7.70 -14.67
CA ALA A 30 -13.50 -9.04 -14.10
C ALA A 30 -14.74 -9.81 -14.54
N LYS A 31 -15.93 -9.22 -14.45
CA LYS A 31 -17.18 -9.90 -14.86
C LYS A 31 -17.26 -10.15 -16.36
N HIS A 32 -16.80 -9.23 -17.19
CA HIS A 32 -16.77 -9.42 -18.65
C HIS A 32 -15.95 -10.64 -19.06
N TYR A 33 -14.83 -10.89 -18.37
CA TYR A 33 -13.94 -12.01 -18.66
C TYR A 33 -14.11 -13.22 -17.71
N ASN A 34 -15.23 -13.33 -16.98
CA ASN A 34 -15.47 -14.40 -15.99
C ASN A 34 -14.31 -14.57 -14.98
N GLY A 35 -13.67 -13.47 -14.62
CA GLY A 35 -12.60 -13.38 -13.62
C GLY A 35 -13.13 -13.06 -12.22
N SER A 36 -12.20 -12.79 -11.30
CA SER A 36 -12.48 -12.43 -9.90
C SER A 36 -12.24 -10.94 -9.64
N PHE A 37 -13.20 -10.30 -8.99
CA PHE A 37 -13.07 -8.95 -8.44
C PHE A 37 -12.79 -9.03 -6.94
N ILE A 38 -11.68 -8.45 -6.50
CA ILE A 38 -11.16 -8.57 -5.14
C ILE A 38 -11.18 -7.20 -4.46
N VAL A 39 -11.57 -7.15 -3.18
CA VAL A 39 -11.41 -5.95 -2.35
C VAL A 39 -10.38 -6.21 -1.27
N ARG A 40 -9.30 -5.41 -1.26
CA ARG A 40 -8.24 -5.50 -0.25
C ARG A 40 -8.05 -4.15 0.44
N ILE A 41 -8.09 -4.13 1.76
CA ILE A 41 -7.93 -2.92 2.55
C ILE A 41 -6.45 -2.59 2.71
N GLU A 42 -6.07 -1.37 2.33
CA GLU A 42 -4.72 -0.80 2.36
C GLU A 42 -4.57 0.14 3.57
N ASP A 43 -4.71 -0.42 4.78
CA ASP A 43 -4.75 0.26 6.08
C ASP A 43 -3.37 0.44 6.75
N THR A 44 -2.30 0.50 5.96
CA THR A 44 -0.93 0.53 6.48
C THR A 44 -0.57 1.83 7.20
N ASP A 45 -1.30 2.92 6.94
CA ASP A 45 -1.14 4.19 7.64
C ASP A 45 -2.15 4.32 8.77
N LEU A 46 -1.83 3.70 9.91
CA LEU A 46 -2.71 3.62 11.06
C LEU A 46 -3.14 5.00 11.59
N ALA A 47 -2.29 6.02 11.45
CA ALA A 47 -2.57 7.37 11.94
C ALA A 47 -3.62 8.11 11.10
N ARG A 48 -3.78 7.73 9.83
CA ARG A 48 -4.76 8.33 8.92
C ARG A 48 -6.03 7.50 8.74
N ASN A 49 -6.11 6.31 9.33
CA ASN A 49 -7.29 5.47 9.24
C ASN A 49 -8.48 6.14 9.95
N VAL A 50 -9.64 6.09 9.31
CA VAL A 50 -10.89 6.69 9.80
C VAL A 50 -11.86 5.57 10.17
N ASP A 51 -12.41 5.63 11.38
CA ASP A 51 -13.42 4.70 11.86
C ASP A 51 -14.65 4.72 10.94
N GLY A 52 -15.20 3.55 10.62
CA GLY A 52 -16.34 3.42 9.71
C GLY A 52 -15.98 3.54 8.22
N ALA A 53 -14.73 3.87 7.87
CA ALA A 53 -14.35 4.04 6.47
C ALA A 53 -14.35 2.70 5.73
N ILE A 54 -13.92 1.60 6.36
CA ILE A 54 -13.93 0.25 5.75
C ILE A 54 -15.37 -0.17 5.46
N GLU A 55 -16.25 -0.05 6.46
CA GLU A 55 -17.68 -0.35 6.38
C GLU A 55 -18.34 0.43 5.24
N SER A 56 -18.08 1.75 5.20
CA SER A 56 -18.55 2.63 4.14
C SER A 56 -18.11 2.19 2.75
N GLN A 57 -16.89 1.63 2.57
CA GLN A 57 -16.48 1.09 1.27
C GLN A 57 -17.43 -0.03 0.84
N PHE A 58 -17.68 -1.01 1.70
CA PHE A 58 -18.46 -2.20 1.36
C PHE A 58 -19.96 -1.90 1.24
N GLU A 59 -20.52 -1.07 2.13
CA GLU A 59 -21.92 -0.68 2.06
C GLU A 59 -22.24 0.05 0.74
N ASN A 60 -21.40 1.01 0.36
CA ASN A 60 -21.62 1.78 -0.87
C ASN A 60 -21.36 0.95 -2.13
N LEU A 61 -20.35 0.06 -2.14
CA LEU A 61 -20.16 -0.87 -3.26
C LEU A 61 -21.35 -1.81 -3.42
N ASN A 62 -21.85 -2.38 -2.33
CA ASN A 62 -23.03 -3.24 -2.36
C ASN A 62 -24.29 -2.48 -2.83
N TRP A 63 -24.46 -1.22 -2.40
CA TRP A 63 -25.54 -0.35 -2.86
C TRP A 63 -25.49 -0.10 -4.38
N LEU A 64 -24.27 0.00 -4.95
CA LEU A 64 -24.05 0.11 -6.40
C LEU A 64 -24.19 -1.22 -7.16
N GLY A 65 -24.47 -2.33 -6.47
CA GLY A 65 -24.50 -3.67 -7.08
C GLY A 65 -23.12 -4.24 -7.42
N ILE A 66 -22.05 -3.70 -6.83
CA ILE A 66 -20.67 -4.15 -7.02
C ILE A 66 -20.30 -5.09 -5.87
N TYR A 67 -20.21 -6.38 -6.16
CA TYR A 67 -19.93 -7.42 -5.17
C TYR A 67 -18.53 -8.01 -5.36
N ALA A 68 -17.75 -8.02 -4.29
CA ALA A 68 -16.44 -8.65 -4.26
C ALA A 68 -16.56 -10.18 -4.24
N ASP A 69 -15.82 -10.85 -5.13
CA ASP A 69 -15.66 -12.30 -5.11
C ASP A 69 -14.74 -12.72 -3.96
N GLU A 70 -13.75 -11.89 -3.61
CA GLU A 70 -12.86 -12.10 -2.45
C GLU A 70 -12.67 -10.78 -1.68
N SER A 71 -12.77 -10.83 -0.36
CA SER A 71 -12.63 -9.66 0.52
C SER A 71 -12.42 -10.07 1.98
N ILE A 72 -12.42 -9.11 2.90
CA ILE A 72 -12.39 -9.38 4.35
C ILE A 72 -13.64 -10.14 4.83
N PHE A 73 -14.78 -9.98 4.15
CA PHE A 73 -16.03 -10.65 4.48
C PHE A 73 -16.21 -11.98 3.74
N ASN A 74 -15.48 -12.17 2.64
CA ASN A 74 -15.43 -13.43 1.91
C ASN A 74 -13.97 -13.76 1.55
N PRO A 75 -13.17 -14.33 2.48
CA PRO A 75 -11.72 -14.44 2.33
C PRO A 75 -11.23 -15.41 1.24
N GLY A 76 -12.13 -15.96 0.40
CA GLY A 76 -11.74 -16.73 -0.78
C GLY A 76 -10.74 -17.86 -0.48
N ASP A 77 -9.72 -18.00 -1.32
CA ASP A 77 -8.65 -18.97 -1.15
C ASP A 77 -7.58 -18.48 -0.16
N GLN A 78 -7.33 -19.28 0.88
CA GLN A 78 -6.37 -18.99 1.95
C GLN A 78 -4.94 -18.75 1.43
N LYS A 79 -4.58 -19.22 0.23
CA LYS A 79 -3.24 -19.02 -0.34
C LYS A 79 -2.87 -17.55 -0.55
N TYR A 80 -3.84 -16.65 -0.66
CA TYR A 80 -3.60 -15.21 -0.83
C TYR A 80 -3.44 -14.47 0.52
N GLY A 81 -3.68 -15.17 1.61
CA GLY A 81 -3.68 -14.64 2.96
C GLY A 81 -4.81 -13.66 3.20
N LYS A 82 -4.61 -12.78 4.20
CA LYS A 82 -5.62 -11.84 4.68
C LYS A 82 -5.92 -10.71 3.69
N TYR A 83 -7.10 -10.11 3.73
CA TYR A 83 -7.45 -8.97 2.86
C TYR A 83 -7.31 -7.61 3.54
N ILE A 84 -6.71 -7.58 4.74
CA ILE A 84 -6.29 -6.38 5.45
C ILE A 84 -4.76 -6.36 5.48
N GLN A 85 -4.16 -5.22 5.13
CA GLN A 85 -2.72 -5.10 4.98
C GLN A 85 -1.98 -5.02 6.32
N SER A 86 -2.56 -4.37 7.33
CA SER A 86 -1.97 -4.34 8.69
C SER A 86 -1.79 -5.73 9.28
N GLU A 87 -2.67 -6.66 8.97
CA GLU A 87 -2.57 -8.05 9.40
C GLU A 87 -1.46 -8.86 8.68
N LYS A 88 -0.76 -8.25 7.72
CA LYS A 88 0.36 -8.85 6.98
C LYS A 88 1.72 -8.26 7.33
N PHE A 89 1.82 -7.42 8.35
CA PHE A 89 3.09 -6.76 8.73
C PHE A 89 4.24 -7.74 8.98
N ASP A 90 4.01 -8.88 9.63
CA ASP A 90 5.06 -9.89 9.83
C ASP A 90 5.60 -10.43 8.50
N ARG A 91 4.71 -10.70 7.55
CA ARG A 91 5.08 -11.16 6.21
C ARG A 91 5.89 -10.09 5.46
N TYR A 92 5.49 -8.83 5.56
CA TYR A 92 6.20 -7.71 4.93
C TYR A 92 7.57 -7.48 5.55
N LYS A 93 7.69 -7.58 6.87
CA LYS A 93 8.96 -7.50 7.59
C LYS A 93 9.92 -8.59 7.11
N GLN A 94 9.46 -9.83 6.99
CA GLN A 94 10.27 -10.92 6.46
C GLN A 94 10.74 -10.64 5.03
N LEU A 95 9.85 -10.17 4.14
CA LEU A 95 10.21 -9.82 2.76
C LEU A 95 11.22 -8.68 2.70
N ALA A 96 11.03 -7.63 3.51
CA ALA A 96 11.93 -6.49 3.56
C ALA A 96 13.33 -6.93 4.02
N LEU A 97 13.42 -7.78 5.05
CA LEU A 97 14.69 -8.34 5.51
C LEU A 97 15.36 -9.20 4.44
N GLN A 98 14.59 -10.04 3.73
CA GLN A 98 15.11 -10.82 2.59
C GLN A 98 15.66 -9.91 1.47
N LEU A 99 15.01 -8.78 1.19
CA LEU A 99 15.52 -7.82 0.21
C LEU A 99 16.82 -7.17 0.66
N VAL A 100 16.97 -6.89 1.96
CA VAL A 100 18.23 -6.39 2.54
C VAL A 100 19.33 -7.45 2.44
N GLU A 101 19.04 -8.70 2.81
CA GLU A 101 19.99 -9.83 2.70
C GLU A 101 20.45 -10.08 1.26
N GLN A 102 19.55 -9.86 0.28
CA GLN A 102 19.84 -10.00 -1.15
C GLN A 102 20.51 -8.76 -1.77
N ASN A 103 20.90 -7.76 -0.98
CA ASN A 103 21.44 -6.48 -1.45
C ASN A 103 20.51 -5.74 -2.44
N LYS A 104 19.19 -5.96 -2.33
CA LYS A 104 18.14 -5.28 -3.12
C LYS A 104 17.48 -4.12 -2.35
N ALA A 105 17.78 -4.00 -1.07
CA ALA A 105 17.39 -2.91 -0.19
C ALA A 105 18.51 -2.65 0.82
N TYR A 106 18.49 -1.49 1.47
CA TYR A 106 19.44 -1.12 2.53
C TYR A 106 18.69 -0.39 3.66
N ARG A 107 19.29 -0.38 4.86
CA ARG A 107 18.73 0.35 6.00
C ARG A 107 19.08 1.84 5.86
N CYS A 108 18.08 2.69 6.08
CA CYS A 108 18.28 4.13 6.22
C CYS A 108 18.29 4.48 7.71
N PHE A 109 19.23 5.32 8.10
CA PHE A 109 19.38 5.83 9.47
C PHE A 109 19.26 7.35 9.54
N CYS A 110 18.83 7.99 8.45
CA CYS A 110 18.61 9.43 8.44
C CYS A 110 17.48 9.81 9.38
N THR A 111 17.66 10.89 10.14
CA THR A 111 16.58 11.44 10.96
C THR A 111 15.60 12.26 10.11
N SER A 112 14.40 12.51 10.62
CA SER A 112 13.42 13.36 9.94
C SER A 112 13.97 14.76 9.68
N GLU A 113 14.74 15.31 10.63
CA GLU A 113 15.39 16.62 10.52
C GLU A 113 16.44 16.64 9.42
N GLU A 114 17.25 15.58 9.28
CA GLU A 114 18.22 15.47 8.18
C GLU A 114 17.53 15.39 6.81
N LEU A 115 16.38 14.69 6.73
CA LEU A 115 15.59 14.59 5.50
C LEU A 115 14.95 15.92 5.12
N GLU A 116 14.48 16.69 6.11
CA GLU A 116 13.91 18.03 5.90
C GLU A 116 14.98 19.02 5.42
N GLN A 117 16.18 18.98 6.01
CA GLN A 117 17.32 19.79 5.54
C GLN A 117 17.72 19.46 4.10
N ASP A 118 17.76 18.17 3.71
CA ASP A 118 18.03 17.75 2.34
C ASP A 118 16.94 18.26 1.38
N TYR A 119 15.67 18.19 1.80
CA TYR A 119 14.54 18.70 1.03
C TYR A 119 14.62 20.23 0.82
N GLU A 120 14.90 21.01 1.85
CA GLU A 120 15.07 22.47 1.76
C GLU A 120 16.27 22.86 0.90
N ALA A 121 17.38 22.14 1.03
CA ALA A 121 18.59 22.36 0.24
C ALA A 121 18.37 22.08 -1.26
N GLN A 122 17.50 21.12 -1.60
CA GLN A 122 17.13 20.85 -2.99
C GLN A 122 16.15 21.90 -3.52
N THR A 123 15.14 22.24 -2.72
CA THR A 123 14.11 23.22 -3.11
C THR A 123 14.70 24.62 -3.31
N SER A 124 15.62 25.05 -2.44
CA SER A 124 16.32 26.33 -2.57
C SER A 124 17.20 26.43 -3.83
N LYS A 125 17.59 25.29 -4.41
CA LYS A 125 18.28 25.20 -5.71
C LYS A 125 17.31 25.16 -6.91
N GLY A 126 16.00 25.29 -6.67
CA GLY A 126 14.98 25.24 -7.71
C GLY A 126 14.65 23.83 -8.20
N ILE A 127 15.03 22.77 -7.48
CA ILE A 127 14.70 21.39 -7.84
C ILE A 127 13.24 21.13 -7.49
N ILE A 128 12.39 20.97 -8.51
CA ILE A 128 10.94 20.75 -8.35
C ILE A 128 10.63 19.31 -7.90
N ALA A 129 11.40 18.33 -8.39
CA ALA A 129 11.24 16.92 -8.04
C ALA A 129 12.40 16.48 -7.14
N THR A 130 12.29 16.80 -5.85
CA THR A 130 13.29 16.42 -4.84
C THR A 130 13.37 14.91 -4.70
N LYS A 131 14.56 14.41 -4.35
CA LYS A 131 14.84 12.98 -4.20
C LYS A 131 15.61 12.75 -2.91
N TYR A 132 15.44 11.58 -2.32
CA TYR A 132 16.33 11.15 -1.25
C TYR A 132 17.78 11.11 -1.76
N SER A 133 18.70 11.73 -1.03
CA SER A 133 20.14 11.80 -1.34
C SER A 133 20.86 10.45 -1.38
N GLN A 134 20.21 9.36 -0.95
CA GLN A 134 20.81 8.02 -0.86
C GLN A 134 22.02 7.96 0.10
N LYS A 135 22.09 8.87 1.08
CA LYS A 135 23.18 8.97 2.08
C LYS A 135 23.54 7.62 2.71
N CYS A 136 22.55 6.78 2.99
CA CYS A 136 22.78 5.48 3.63
C CYS A 136 23.12 4.32 2.67
N LEU A 137 23.10 4.54 1.35
CA LEU A 137 23.29 3.46 0.36
C LEU A 137 24.68 2.82 0.45
N SER A 138 25.71 3.63 0.71
CA SER A 138 27.11 3.20 0.71
C SER A 138 27.74 3.13 2.10
N LEU A 139 26.93 2.98 3.17
CA LEU A 139 27.47 2.86 4.51
C LEU A 139 28.20 1.52 4.69
N SER A 140 29.40 1.59 5.27
CA SER A 140 30.12 0.41 5.74
C SER A 140 29.45 -0.21 6.97
N GLN A 141 29.74 -1.49 7.23
CA GLN A 141 29.21 -2.16 8.43
C GLN A 141 29.64 -1.46 9.73
N GLU A 142 30.84 -0.88 9.77
CA GLU A 142 31.30 -0.11 10.93
C GLU A 142 30.49 1.17 11.15
N GLN A 143 30.09 1.85 10.08
CA GLN A 143 29.22 3.04 10.19
C GLN A 143 27.81 2.64 10.65
N ILE A 144 27.29 1.53 10.13
CA ILE A 144 25.98 0.99 10.53
C ILE A 144 25.96 0.61 12.02
N GLN A 145 27.03 0.04 12.57
CA GLN A 145 27.09 -0.33 13.99
C GLN A 145 27.18 0.88 14.94
N LYS A 146 27.63 2.04 14.43
CA LYS A 146 27.81 3.27 15.22
C LYS A 146 26.61 4.23 15.13
N THR A 147 25.66 3.95 14.24
CA THR A 147 24.44 4.76 14.05
C THR A 147 23.31 4.18 14.88
#